data_AF-A0AAN4Z4Y1-F1
#
_entry.id   AF-A0AAN4Z4Y1-F1
#
_cell.length_a   1.000
_cell.length_b   1.000
_cell.length_c   1.000
_cell.angle_alpha   90.00
_cell.angle_beta   90.00
_cell.angle_gamma   90.00
#
_symmetry.space_group_name_H-M   'P 1'
#
loop_
_entity.id
_entity.type
_entity.pdbx_description
1 polymer ?
#
loop_
_entity_poly.entity_id
_entity_poly.type
_entity_poly.pdbx_seq_one_letter_code
_entity_poly.pdbx_strand_id
1 'polypeptide(L)'
;INQVPPTKKPTGDTRKCDICGDLVNRYTISPSFRVLSANFFSRMINPTPAQLAASESFIDRNPSAIVCMRHFKKETITPKPSFPRPTMMKAKKTFIVKGSVRVTENGIERIG
;
A
#
# COMPACT_ATOMS: atom_id res chain seq x y z
N ILE A 1 5.70 -41.44 -10.64
CA ILE A 1 6.24 -41.17 -9.29
C ILE A 1 6.19 -39.66 -9.09
N ASN A 2 5.15 -39.13 -8.43
CA ASN A 2 4.94 -37.69 -8.29
C ASN A 2 5.78 -37.16 -7.12
N GLN A 3 6.90 -36.49 -7.43
CA GLN A 3 7.71 -35.83 -6.42
C GLN A 3 7.07 -34.47 -6.08
N VAL A 4 6.53 -34.38 -4.87
CA VAL A 4 6.10 -33.12 -4.27
C VAL A 4 7.37 -32.35 -3.85
N PRO A 5 7.56 -31.08 -4.26
CA PRO A 5 8.76 -30.32 -3.89
C PRO A 5 8.82 -30.11 -2.37
N PRO A 6 10.04 -30.14 -1.77
CA PRO A 6 10.20 -29.98 -0.33
C PRO A 6 9.77 -28.56 0.09
N THR A 7 8.68 -28.47 0.84
CA THR A 7 8.26 -27.25 1.54
C THR A 7 9.29 -26.96 2.64
N LYS A 8 10.29 -26.13 2.33
CA LYS A 8 11.20 -25.57 3.34
C LYS A 8 10.36 -24.86 4.40
N LYS A 9 10.27 -25.45 5.60
CA LYS A 9 9.75 -24.76 6.78
C LYS A 9 10.63 -23.51 6.99
N PRO A 10 10.07 -22.30 7.07
CA PRO A 10 10.85 -21.14 7.48
C PRO A 10 11.18 -21.33 8.96
N THR A 11 12.36 -21.87 9.27
CA THR A 11 13.05 -21.62 10.53
C THR A 11 13.36 -20.13 10.54
N GLY A 12 12.40 -19.33 11.00
CA GLY A 12 12.54 -17.89 11.05
C GLY A 12 13.56 -17.52 12.11
N ASP A 13 14.77 -17.18 11.69
CA ASP A 13 15.79 -16.61 12.58
C ASP A 13 15.20 -15.34 13.21
N THR A 14 14.88 -15.42 14.50
CA THR A 14 14.56 -14.26 15.32
C THR A 14 15.79 -13.37 15.37
N ARG A 15 15.65 -12.11 14.93
CA ARG A 15 16.73 -11.11 15.02
C ARG A 15 16.26 -9.93 15.85
N LYS A 16 17.19 -9.32 16.58
CA LYS A 16 16.93 -8.09 17.33
C LYS A 16 16.88 -6.91 16.36
N CYS A 17 15.89 -6.04 16.50
CA CYS A 17 15.81 -4.78 15.78
C CYS A 17 16.80 -3.78 16.37
N ASP A 18 17.65 -3.18 15.55
CA ASP A 18 18.65 -2.20 15.99
C ASP A 18 18.06 -0.83 16.34
N ILE A 19 16.82 -0.56 15.90
CA ILE A 19 16.12 0.70 16.16
C ILE A 19 15.26 0.63 17.43
N CYS A 20 14.45 -0.43 17.59
CA CYS A 20 13.53 -0.56 18.73
C CYS A 20 13.96 -1.57 19.79
N GLY A 21 14.97 -2.40 19.50
CA GLY A 21 15.48 -3.41 20.43
C GLY A 21 14.67 -4.70 20.54
N ASP A 22 13.51 -4.78 19.88
CA ASP A 22 12.63 -5.96 19.95
C ASP A 22 13.14 -7.13 19.10
N LEU A 23 12.88 -8.36 19.56
CA LEU A 23 13.10 -9.57 18.78
C LEU A 23 11.97 -9.75 17.75
N VAL A 24 12.34 -9.87 16.47
CA VAL A 24 11.39 -9.94 15.36
C VAL A 24 11.76 -11.03 14.35
N ASN A 25 10.73 -11.63 13.78
CA ASN A 25 10.87 -12.64 12.72
C ASN A 25 10.78 -12.01 11.32
N ARG A 26 10.30 -10.76 11.25
CA ARG A 26 10.16 -9.99 10.01
C ARG A 26 10.95 -8.71 10.13
N TYR A 27 12.09 -8.69 9.45
CA TYR A 27 12.99 -7.56 9.41
C TYR A 27 13.42 -7.29 7.97
N THR A 28 13.96 -6.10 7.77
CA THR A 28 14.68 -5.68 6.57
C THR A 28 16.04 -5.15 7.01
N ILE A 29 17.01 -5.17 6.10
CA ILE A 29 18.36 -4.67 6.38
C ILE A 29 18.51 -3.30 5.71
N SER A 30 19.07 -2.33 6.42
CA SER A 30 19.36 -1.01 5.84
C SER A 30 20.53 -1.11 4.86
N PRO A 31 20.51 -0.33 3.77
CA PRO A 31 21.63 -0.28 2.83
C PRO A 31 22.84 0.40 3.47
N SER A 32 24.04 -0.06 3.16
CA SER A 32 25.30 0.46 3.70
C SER A 32 25.75 1.79 3.11
N PHE A 33 25.03 2.34 2.13
CA PHE A 33 25.35 3.64 1.51
C PHE A 33 24.57 4.75 2.21
N ARG A 34 25.26 5.75 2.74
CA ARG A 34 24.69 6.90 3.46
C ARG A 34 23.41 7.49 2.83
N VAL A 35 23.44 7.79 1.53
CA VAL A 35 22.28 8.38 0.82
C VAL A 35 21.09 7.41 0.78
N LEU A 36 21.34 6.14 0.50
CA LEU A 36 20.30 5.11 0.48
C LEU A 36 19.78 4.82 1.89
N SER A 37 20.67 4.88 2.90
CA SER A 37 20.35 4.67 4.31
C SER A 37 19.45 5.79 4.82
N ALA A 38 19.79 7.04 4.52
CA ALA A 38 18.96 8.20 4.84
C ALA A 38 17.56 8.10 4.21
N ASN A 39 17.47 7.72 2.93
CA ASN A 39 16.19 7.48 2.26
C ASN A 39 15.43 6.26 2.84
N PHE A 40 16.15 5.24 3.28
CA PHE A 40 15.54 4.09 3.93
C PHE A 40 14.91 4.49 5.27
N PHE A 41 15.62 5.20 6.13
CA PHE A 41 15.13 5.63 7.45
C PHE A 41 14.06 6.73 7.37
N SER A 42 14.05 7.56 6.33
CA SER A 42 12.99 8.57 6.12
C SER A 42 11.60 7.96 5.88
N ARG A 43 11.55 6.67 5.51
CA ARG A 43 10.29 5.93 5.31
C ARG A 43 9.73 5.32 6.60
N MET A 44 10.39 5.51 7.75
CA MET A 44 9.86 5.05 9.03
C MET A 44 8.63 5.85 9.45
N ILE A 45 7.62 5.15 9.96
CA ILE A 45 6.34 5.73 10.38
C ILE A 45 6.40 5.98 11.89
N ASN A 46 6.10 7.22 12.29
CA ASN A 46 6.04 7.67 13.69
C ASN A 46 7.25 7.25 14.54
N PRO A 47 8.50 7.50 14.10
CA PRO A 47 9.67 7.16 14.90
C PRO A 47 9.70 8.03 16.17
N THR A 48 10.09 7.43 17.30
CA THR A 48 10.34 8.21 18.52
C THR A 48 11.63 9.03 18.39
N PRO A 49 11.84 10.10 19.18
CA PRO A 49 13.08 10.87 19.13
C PRO A 49 14.34 10.02 19.36
N ALA A 50 14.26 9.01 20.23
CA ALA A 50 15.35 8.07 20.47
C ALA A 50 15.64 7.18 19.24
N GLN A 51 14.60 6.77 18.51
CA GLN A 51 14.74 5.98 17.28
C GLN A 51 15.30 6.80 16.13
N LEU A 52 14.95 8.09 16.05
CA LEU A 52 15.53 9.03 15.09
C LEU A 52 17.04 9.19 15.33
N ALA A 53 17.45 9.47 16.58
CA ALA A 53 18.87 9.58 16.94
C ALA A 53 19.65 8.29 16.65
N ALA A 54 19.03 7.13 16.90
CA ALA A 54 19.61 5.84 16.52
C ALA A 54 19.79 5.74 14.99
N SER A 55 18.76 6.10 14.21
CA SER A 55 18.85 6.06 12.75
C SER A 55 19.92 6.99 12.18
N GLU A 56 20.08 8.20 12.72
CA GLU A 56 21.16 9.13 12.34
C GLU A 56 22.53 8.53 12.64
N SER A 57 22.68 7.89 13.80
CA SER A 57 23.91 7.19 14.15
C SER A 57 24.25 6.06 13.17
N PHE A 58 23.25 5.34 12.65
CA PHE A 58 23.43 4.31 11.61
C PHE A 58 23.76 4.91 10.24
N ILE A 59 23.21 6.07 9.91
CA ILE A 59 23.50 6.79 8.66
C ILE A 59 24.97 7.27 8.65
N ASP A 60 25.46 7.82 9.76
CA ASP A 60 26.81 8.38 9.81
C ASP A 60 27.90 7.31 9.97
N ARG A 61 27.63 6.23 10.72
CA ARG A 61 28.60 5.15 10.90
C ARG A 61 28.65 4.17 9.73
N ASN A 62 27.65 4.20 8.85
CA ASN A 62 27.49 3.34 7.68
C ASN A 62 27.38 1.80 7.90
N PRO A 63 27.06 1.23 9.08
CA PRO A 63 26.81 -0.21 9.17
C PRO A 63 25.41 -0.54 8.65
N SER A 64 25.26 -1.73 8.07
CA SER A 64 23.94 -2.31 7.79
C SER A 64 23.22 -2.58 9.11
N ALA A 65 22.00 -2.06 9.27
CA ALA A 65 21.18 -2.24 10.47
C ALA A 65 19.98 -3.15 10.17
N ILE A 66 19.64 -4.01 11.10
CA ILE A 66 18.44 -4.86 11.07
C ILE A 66 17.27 -4.05 11.63
N VAL A 67 16.29 -3.75 10.78
CA VAL A 67 15.13 -2.94 11.15
C VAL A 67 13.86 -3.74 11.01
N CYS A 68 13.04 -3.75 12.04
CA CYS A 68 11.78 -4.49 12.01
C CYS A 68 10.77 -3.89 11.03
N MET A 69 9.97 -4.74 10.39
CA MET A 69 8.98 -4.27 9.41
C MET A 69 7.87 -3.39 10.01
N ARG A 70 7.71 -3.36 11.35
CA ARG A 70 6.72 -2.49 12.02
C ARG A 70 6.99 -1.01 11.76
N HIS A 71 8.25 -0.62 11.55
CA HIS A 71 8.59 0.78 11.24
C HIS A 71 8.16 1.20 9.83
N PHE A 72 8.00 0.28 8.89
CA PHE A 72 7.73 0.60 7.47
C PHE A 72 6.33 0.26 7.01
N LYS A 73 5.56 -0.47 7.83
CA LYS A 73 4.24 -0.95 7.43
C LYS A 73 3.26 0.22 7.47
N LYS A 74 3.16 0.94 6.36
CA LYS A 74 2.01 1.80 6.10
C LYS A 74 0.86 0.84 5.85
N GLU A 75 -0.01 0.71 6.85
CA GLU A 75 -1.22 -0.06 6.70
C GLU A 75 -1.88 0.36 5.40
N THR A 76 -2.04 -0.59 4.49
CA THR A 76 -3.07 -0.50 3.48
C THR A 76 -4.40 -0.60 4.21
N ILE A 77 -4.79 0.46 4.92
CA ILE A 77 -6.20 0.79 5.10
C ILE A 77 -6.61 1.54 3.83
N THR A 78 -6.48 0.90 2.67
CA THR A 78 -7.61 0.99 1.77
C THR A 78 -8.68 0.20 2.52
N PRO A 79 -9.71 0.82 3.13
CA PRO A 79 -10.92 0.05 3.35
C PRO A 79 -11.15 -0.62 2.01
N LYS A 80 -11.25 -1.96 1.99
CA LYS A 80 -11.75 -2.67 0.81
C LYS A 80 -12.92 -1.80 0.38
N PRO A 81 -12.93 -1.16 -0.82
CA PRO A 81 -14.17 -0.58 -1.28
C PRO A 81 -15.11 -1.76 -1.21
N SER A 82 -16.06 -1.70 -0.27
CA SER A 82 -17.21 -2.55 -0.30
C SER A 82 -17.90 -2.08 -1.56
N PHE A 83 -17.43 -2.59 -2.71
CA PHE A 83 -18.16 -2.50 -3.94
C PHE A 83 -19.54 -2.99 -3.54
N PRO A 84 -20.56 -2.12 -3.51
CA PRO A 84 -21.90 -2.61 -3.24
C PRO A 84 -22.09 -3.72 -4.26
N ARG A 85 -22.34 -4.93 -3.78
CA ARG A 85 -22.67 -6.06 -4.65
C ARG A 85 -23.77 -5.51 -5.54
N PRO A 86 -23.58 -5.40 -6.87
CA PRO A 86 -24.58 -4.79 -7.72
C PRO A 86 -25.85 -5.59 -7.53
N THR A 87 -26.82 -5.02 -6.81
CA THR A 87 -28.16 -5.56 -6.79
C THR A 87 -28.61 -5.44 -8.22
N MET A 88 -28.97 -6.56 -8.83
CA MET A 88 -29.46 -6.60 -10.19
C MET A 88 -30.75 -5.77 -10.25
N MET A 89 -30.61 -4.46 -10.47
CA MET A 89 -31.75 -3.61 -10.78
C MET A 89 -32.28 -4.11 -12.11
N LYS A 90 -33.48 -4.67 -12.06
CA LYS A 90 -34.27 -5.05 -13.22
C LYS A 90 -34.20 -3.91 -14.23
N ALA A 91 -33.58 -4.16 -15.37
CA ALA A 91 -33.50 -3.21 -16.46
C ALA A 91 -34.92 -2.77 -16.84
N LYS A 92 -35.31 -1.55 -16.45
CA LYS A 92 -36.47 -0.89 -17.05
C LYS A 92 -36.06 -0.53 -18.47
N LYS A 93 -36.67 -1.21 -19.42
CA LYS A 93 -36.49 -1.04 -20.86
C LYS A 93 -37.04 0.34 -21.23
N THR A 94 -36.19 1.35 -21.28
CA THR A 94 -36.55 2.67 -21.81
C THR A 94 -36.56 2.60 -23.33
N PHE A 95 -37.73 2.73 -23.93
CA PHE A 95 -37.88 2.93 -25.37
C PHE A 95 -37.43 4.36 -25.70
N ILE A 96 -36.31 4.48 -26.42
CA ILE A 96 -35.91 5.75 -27.05
C ILE A 96 -36.67 5.83 -28.37
N VAL A 97 -37.66 6.71 -28.44
CA VAL A 97 -38.27 7.12 -29.71
C VAL A 97 -37.36 8.17 -30.32
N LYS A 98 -36.73 7.87 -31.46
CA LYS A 98 -35.93 8.82 -32.24
C LYS A 98 -36.84 9.94 -32.74
N GLY A 99 -36.53 11.18 -32.34
CA GLY A 99 -37.15 12.39 -32.85
C GLY A 99 -36.82 13.59 -31.98
N SER A 100 -35.69 14.25 -32.26
CA SER A 100 -35.29 15.48 -31.56
C SER A 100 -36.19 16.62 -32.03
N VAL A 101 -37.07 17.09 -31.14
CA VAL A 101 -37.86 18.30 -31.33
C VAL A 101 -37.48 19.27 -30.23
N ARG A 102 -36.94 20.44 -30.58
CA ARG A 102 -36.73 21.54 -29.64
C ARG A 102 -37.95 22.45 -29.69
N VAL A 103 -38.57 22.68 -28.54
CA VAL A 103 -39.67 23.63 -28.38
C VAL A 103 -39.11 24.88 -27.75
N THR A 104 -39.25 26.03 -28.42
CA THR A 104 -38.99 27.34 -27.84
C THR A 104 -40.32 28.06 -27.59
N GLU A 105 -40.29 29.14 -26.82
CA GLU A 105 -41.47 29.95 -26.48
C GLU A 105 -42.19 30.58 -27.69
N ASN A 106 -41.60 30.49 -28.90
CA ASN A 106 -42.16 31.01 -30.15
C ASN A 106 -42.68 29.92 -31.12
N GLY A 107 -42.72 28.65 -30.72
CA GLY A 107 -43.24 27.55 -31.54
C GLY A 107 -42.28 26.38 -31.76
N ILE A 108 -42.78 25.30 -32.37
CA ILE A 108 -42.07 24.02 -32.52
C ILE A 108 -41.42 23.93 -33.89
N GLU A 109 -40.09 23.84 -33.96
CA GLU A 109 -39.35 23.60 -35.20
C GLU A 109 -38.75 22.19 -35.25
N ARG A 110 -38.84 21.52 -36.41
CA ARG A 110 -38.24 20.20 -36.65
C ARG A 110 -36.85 20.36 -37.26
N ILE A 111 -35.85 19.75 -36.62
CA ILE A 111 -34.47 19.70 -37.12
C ILE A 111 -34.32 18.39 -37.91
N GLY A 112 -34.05 18.50 -39.22
CA GLY A 112 -33.73 17.37 -40.10
C GLY A 112 -32.28 16.92 -39.99
#